data_AF-A0A395J1U1-F1
#
_entry.id   AF-A0A395J1U1-F1
#
_cell.length_a   1.000
_cell.length_b   1.000
_cell.length_c   1.000
_cell.angle_alpha   90.00
_cell.angle_beta   90.00
_cell.angle_gamma   90.00
#
_symmetry.space_group_name_H-M   'P 1'
#
loop_
_entity.id
_entity.type
_entity.pdbx_description
1 polymer ?
#
loop_
_entity_poly.entity_id
_entity_poly.type
_entity_poly.pdbx_seq_one_letter_code
_entity_poly.pdbx_strand_id
1 'polypeptide(L)'
;MSVLEDIMKVFSWLYVLYTALPVIIASGTPSLTDVVKALPACASSCLITALPNSTCSPTDQQCICTNVPLNAQLDECVLRSCTVKQTLTSKNLTTVACNLPVRDKRKLYNWTSNSLVIASWLAFILRIASRLTSDTQIWWDDVMVTVVMIIGIPSAIINVQGLTSNGLGKDIWTLTFKNISDMIRFFYAAELLYFAQVSFVKISILFFFLRLFPDRKIRWTIWGTIIMNVIILIVFEFLAAFQCRPISFYWKGWDEEHSGTCLDINALAFTSAGVSIVMDIWILTLPLTQLYDLNLHWKKKIGVGAMLCIGIVVTVVSILRLKSLVHFSNTKKPNV
;
A
#
# COMPACT_ATOMS: atom_id res chain seq x y z
N MET A 1 11.92 -1.01 12.56
CA MET A 1 12.54 -1.60 11.36
C MET A 1 12.78 -3.07 11.63
N SER A 2 13.44 -3.42 12.75
CA SER A 2 13.54 -4.77 13.30
C SER A 2 12.22 -5.52 13.40
N VAL A 3 11.21 -5.01 14.11
CA VAL A 3 9.95 -5.77 14.35
C VAL A 3 9.17 -6.13 13.08
N LEU A 4 9.22 -5.28 12.05
CA LEU A 4 8.53 -5.51 10.78
C LEU A 4 9.39 -6.37 9.83
N GLU A 5 10.72 -6.23 9.90
CA GLU A 5 11.64 -7.25 9.38
C GLU A 5 11.43 -8.60 10.06
N ASP A 6 11.17 -8.66 11.36
CA ASP A 6 11.03 -9.89 12.13
C ASP A 6 9.70 -10.57 11.82
N ILE A 7 8.61 -9.81 11.68
CA ILE A 7 7.32 -10.34 11.21
C ILE A 7 7.42 -10.79 9.75
N MET A 8 8.06 -9.99 8.87
CA MET A 8 8.31 -10.40 7.48
C MET A 8 9.26 -11.60 7.40
N LYS A 9 10.24 -11.71 8.30
CA LYS A 9 11.17 -12.85 8.41
C LYS A 9 10.41 -14.08 8.88
N VAL A 10 9.54 -14.00 9.89
CA VAL A 10 8.73 -15.15 10.35
C VAL A 10 7.87 -15.72 9.21
N PHE A 11 7.27 -14.88 8.37
CA PHE A 11 6.57 -15.35 7.17
C PHE A 11 7.52 -15.76 6.02
N SER A 12 8.73 -15.20 5.95
CA SER A 12 9.79 -15.59 5.00
C SER A 12 10.48 -16.90 5.38
N TRP A 13 10.51 -17.31 6.64
CA TRP A 13 11.11 -18.58 7.09
C TRP A 13 10.28 -19.79 6.60
N LEU A 14 8.96 -19.64 6.45
CA LEU A 14 8.11 -20.62 5.76
C LEU A 14 8.37 -20.69 4.24
N TYR A 15 8.95 -19.64 3.65
CA TYR A 15 9.26 -19.53 2.22
C TYR A 15 10.65 -20.09 1.85
N VAL A 16 11.64 -20.00 2.76
CA VAL A 16 13.02 -20.49 2.52
C VAL A 16 13.09 -22.02 2.47
N LEU A 17 12.15 -22.75 3.09
CA LEU A 17 12.12 -24.22 3.05
C LEU A 17 11.65 -24.82 1.71
N TYR A 18 11.16 -24.02 0.76
CA TYR A 18 10.54 -24.54 -0.47
C TYR A 18 11.18 -24.08 -1.80
N THR A 19 12.20 -23.20 -1.79
CA THR A 19 12.79 -22.70 -3.05
C THR A 19 14.31 -22.67 -3.04
N ALA A 20 14.93 -23.85 -3.00
CA ALA A 20 16.29 -24.04 -3.52
C ALA A 20 16.21 -24.63 -4.93
N LEU A 21 15.93 -23.80 -5.93
CA LEU A 21 16.31 -24.11 -7.31
C LEU A 21 16.48 -22.83 -8.14
N PRO A 22 17.68 -22.56 -8.68
CA PRO A 22 17.88 -21.43 -9.58
C PRO A 22 17.32 -21.77 -10.96
N VAL A 23 16.36 -20.98 -11.43
CA VAL A 23 15.93 -21.01 -12.84
C VAL A 23 16.82 -20.02 -13.59
N ILE A 24 17.82 -20.54 -14.31
CA ILE A 24 18.61 -19.78 -15.28
C ILE A 24 17.82 -19.78 -16.59
N ILE A 25 17.21 -18.65 -16.94
CA ILE A 25 16.67 -18.44 -18.29
C ILE A 25 17.73 -17.69 -19.08
N ALA A 26 18.41 -18.41 -19.97
CA ALA A 26 19.20 -17.80 -21.02
C ALA A 26 18.23 -17.16 -22.03
N SER A 27 18.25 -15.84 -22.13
CA SER A 27 17.62 -15.10 -23.22
C SER A 27 18.71 -14.33 -23.96
N GLY A 28 18.74 -14.47 -25.29
CA GLY A 28 19.72 -13.76 -26.12
C GLY A 28 19.57 -12.25 -25.93
N THR A 29 20.64 -11.59 -25.50
CA THR A 29 20.67 -10.14 -25.31
C THR A 29 20.63 -9.46 -26.68
N PRO A 30 19.65 -8.57 -26.97
CA PRO A 30 19.67 -7.79 -28.20
C PRO A 30 20.92 -6.91 -28.22
N SER A 31 21.51 -6.75 -29.41
CA SER A 31 22.72 -5.95 -29.57
C SER A 31 22.43 -4.46 -29.26
N LEU A 32 23.41 -3.74 -28.69
CA LEU A 32 23.28 -2.31 -28.39
C LEU A 32 22.82 -1.47 -29.61
N THR A 33 23.23 -1.86 -30.81
CA THR A 33 22.84 -1.23 -32.07
C THR A 33 21.35 -1.36 -32.39
N ASP A 34 20.70 -2.45 -32.01
CA ASP A 34 19.26 -2.64 -32.21
C ASP A 34 18.46 -1.79 -31.20
N VAL A 35 19.02 -1.61 -30.01
CA VAL A 35 18.44 -0.81 -28.92
C VAL A 35 18.49 0.68 -29.25
N VAL A 36 19.62 1.18 -29.78
CA VAL A 36 19.78 2.57 -30.23
C VAL A 36 18.80 2.92 -31.35
N LYS A 37 18.50 1.99 -32.26
CA LYS A 37 17.50 2.20 -33.32
C LYS A 37 16.06 2.23 -32.79
N ALA A 38 15.78 1.53 -31.70
CA ALA A 38 14.47 1.48 -31.08
C ALA A 38 14.21 2.62 -30.07
N LEU A 39 15.26 3.36 -29.67
CA LEU A 39 15.17 4.49 -28.74
C LEU A 39 14.42 5.68 -29.36
N PRO A 40 13.53 6.36 -28.61
CA PRO A 40 12.94 7.62 -29.03
C PRO A 40 14.01 8.68 -29.33
N ALA A 41 13.73 9.58 -30.29
CA ALA A 41 14.66 10.61 -30.72
C ALA A 41 15.17 11.52 -29.58
N CYS A 42 14.33 11.80 -28.57
CA CYS A 42 14.74 12.58 -27.40
C CYS A 42 15.82 11.85 -26.57
N ALA A 43 15.68 10.54 -26.38
CA ALA A 43 16.57 9.74 -25.56
C ALA A 43 17.89 9.43 -26.27
N SER A 44 17.85 9.21 -27.59
CA SER A 44 19.07 9.07 -28.39
C SER A 44 19.87 10.37 -28.45
N SER A 45 19.22 11.54 -28.48
CA SER A 45 19.90 12.84 -28.37
C SER A 45 20.62 13.02 -27.03
N CYS A 46 19.98 12.63 -25.92
CA CYS A 46 20.62 12.63 -24.61
C CYS A 46 21.84 11.71 -24.56
N LEU A 47 21.75 10.54 -25.19
CA LEU A 47 22.85 9.58 -25.27
C LEU A 47 24.04 10.12 -26.07
N ILE A 48 23.79 10.72 -27.23
CA ILE A 48 24.82 11.33 -28.08
C ILE A 48 25.51 12.51 -27.37
N THR A 49 24.79 13.23 -26.51
CA THR A 49 25.34 14.37 -25.78
C THR A 49 26.18 13.94 -24.57
N ALA A 50 25.77 12.86 -23.89
CA ALA A 50 26.44 12.40 -22.67
C ALA A 50 27.64 11.48 -22.93
N LEU A 51 27.60 10.64 -23.98
CA LEU A 51 28.65 9.67 -24.28
C LEU A 51 30.05 10.31 -24.51
N PRO A 52 30.20 11.39 -25.29
CA PRO A 52 31.51 12.02 -25.52
C PRO A 52 32.15 12.58 -24.25
N ASN A 53 31.34 12.96 -23.26
CA ASN A 53 31.80 13.45 -21.95
C ASN A 53 32.06 12.32 -20.95
N SER A 54 31.82 11.06 -21.34
CA SER A 54 31.99 9.88 -20.51
C SER A 54 33.29 9.15 -20.81
N THR A 55 33.70 8.26 -19.90
CA THR A 55 34.85 7.36 -20.10
C THR A 55 34.54 6.14 -20.96
N CYS A 56 33.30 6.00 -21.45
CA CYS A 56 32.84 4.81 -22.17
C CYS A 56 32.97 4.99 -23.69
N SER A 57 33.43 3.94 -24.38
CA SER A 57 33.38 3.89 -25.83
C SER A 57 31.94 3.70 -26.34
N PRO A 58 31.54 4.27 -27.49
CA PRO A 58 30.18 4.12 -28.04
C PRO A 58 29.76 2.66 -28.30
N THR A 59 30.71 1.76 -28.47
CA THR A 59 30.47 0.32 -28.69
C THR A 59 30.57 -0.51 -27.41
N ASP A 60 31.03 0.08 -26.30
CA ASP A 60 31.23 -0.62 -25.03
C ASP A 60 29.94 -0.63 -24.21
N GLN A 61 29.08 -1.61 -24.54
CA GLN A 61 27.80 -1.84 -23.85
C GLN A 61 27.98 -2.06 -22.34
N GLN A 62 29.05 -2.74 -21.92
CA GLN A 62 29.26 -3.04 -20.50
C GLN A 62 29.62 -1.78 -19.71
N CYS A 63 30.48 -0.92 -20.26
CA CYS A 63 30.79 0.37 -19.64
C CYS A 63 29.53 1.24 -19.54
N ILE A 64 28.76 1.37 -20.63
CA ILE A 64 27.54 2.19 -20.64
C ILE A 64 26.54 1.71 -19.57
N CYS A 65 26.34 0.41 -19.46
CA CYS A 65 25.39 -0.17 -18.50
C CYS A 65 25.83 -0.05 -17.02
N THR A 66 27.13 0.03 -16.74
CA THR A 66 27.66 0.02 -15.36
C THR A 66 28.15 1.39 -14.88
N ASN A 67 28.31 2.36 -15.77
CA ASN A 67 28.82 3.69 -15.44
C ASN A 67 27.75 4.55 -14.74
N VAL A 68 27.87 4.67 -13.41
CA VAL A 68 26.94 5.43 -12.55
C VAL A 68 26.82 6.91 -12.94
N PRO A 69 27.91 7.69 -13.11
CA PRO A 69 27.77 9.11 -13.44
C PRO A 69 27.16 9.35 -14.83
N LEU A 70 27.49 8.51 -15.83
CA LEU A 70 26.85 8.57 -17.14
C LEU A 70 25.35 8.30 -17.02
N ASN A 71 24.95 7.23 -16.33
CA ASN A 71 23.54 6.88 -16.15
C ASN A 71 22.75 7.96 -15.41
N ALA A 72 23.36 8.64 -14.44
CA ALA A 72 22.72 9.76 -13.73
C ALA A 72 22.46 10.95 -14.67
N GLN A 73 23.44 11.35 -15.48
CA GLN A 73 23.28 12.43 -16.46
C GLN A 73 22.27 12.07 -17.56
N LEU A 74 22.28 10.82 -18.01
CA LEU A 74 21.30 10.31 -18.98
C LEU A 74 19.89 10.34 -18.41
N ASP A 75 19.68 9.82 -17.19
CA ASP A 75 18.38 9.82 -16.54
C ASP A 75 17.87 11.27 -16.34
N GLU A 76 18.73 12.21 -15.94
CA GLU A 76 18.36 13.64 -15.82
C GLU A 76 17.97 14.25 -17.17
N CYS A 77 18.75 14.03 -18.22
CA CYS A 77 18.46 14.56 -19.55
C CYS A 77 17.15 14.00 -20.13
N VAL A 78 16.94 12.68 -20.00
CA VAL A 78 15.74 12.00 -20.49
C VAL A 78 14.50 12.51 -19.75
N LEU A 79 14.56 12.65 -18.42
CA LEU A 79 13.45 13.18 -17.63
C LEU A 79 13.08 14.62 -18.01
N ARG A 80 14.05 15.43 -18.46
CA ARG A 80 13.79 16.81 -18.89
C ARG A 80 13.33 16.94 -20.34
N SER A 81 13.77 16.03 -21.22
CA SER A 81 13.64 16.21 -22.67
C SER A 81 12.63 15.26 -23.33
N CYS A 82 12.23 14.19 -22.65
CA CYS A 82 11.30 13.18 -23.16
C CYS A 82 9.95 13.24 -22.46
N THR A 83 8.89 12.80 -23.14
CA THR A 83 7.60 12.56 -22.48
C THR A 83 7.69 11.40 -21.49
N VAL A 84 6.75 11.29 -20.55
CA VAL A 84 6.72 10.18 -19.58
C VAL A 84 6.68 8.82 -20.29
N LYS A 85 5.88 8.67 -21.34
CA LYS A 85 5.81 7.44 -22.14
C LYS A 85 7.17 7.11 -22.78
N GLN A 86 7.82 8.09 -23.39
CA GLN A 86 9.15 7.92 -24.00
C GLN A 86 10.21 7.58 -22.96
N THR A 87 10.16 8.17 -21.78
CA THR A 87 11.04 7.86 -20.65
C THR A 87 10.89 6.41 -20.22
N LEU A 88 9.66 5.94 -20.03
CA LEU A 88 9.38 4.55 -19.66
C LEU A 88 9.82 3.57 -20.76
N THR A 89 9.55 3.87 -22.03
CA THR A 89 10.02 3.06 -23.16
C THR A 89 11.53 2.99 -23.20
N SER A 90 12.21 4.12 -23.03
CA SER A 90 13.68 4.19 -23.01
C SER A 90 14.24 3.35 -21.86
N LYS A 91 13.69 3.48 -20.65
CA LYS A 91 14.12 2.71 -19.48
C LYS A 91 13.91 1.21 -19.69
N ASN A 92 12.82 0.80 -20.33
CA ASN A 92 12.56 -0.61 -20.64
C ASN A 92 13.60 -1.15 -21.62
N LEU A 93 13.82 -0.45 -22.73
CA LEU A 93 14.79 -0.84 -23.75
C LEU A 93 16.21 -0.92 -23.18
N THR A 94 16.64 0.07 -22.39
CA THR A 94 17.96 0.05 -21.75
C THR A 94 18.09 -1.05 -20.70
N THR A 95 17.02 -1.34 -19.93
CA THR A 95 17.03 -2.45 -18.95
C THR A 95 17.23 -3.80 -19.65
N VAL A 96 16.52 -4.02 -20.77
CA VAL A 96 16.65 -5.25 -21.58
C VAL A 96 18.03 -5.33 -22.23
N ALA A 97 18.55 -4.21 -22.75
CA ALA A 97 19.89 -4.14 -23.34
C ALA A 97 20.98 -4.46 -22.32
N CYS A 98 20.88 -3.89 -21.12
CA CYS A 98 21.87 -4.09 -20.05
C CYS A 98 21.68 -5.41 -19.29
N ASN A 99 20.73 -6.26 -19.71
CA ASN A 99 20.38 -7.51 -19.04
C ASN A 99 20.14 -7.33 -17.53
N LEU A 100 19.53 -6.21 -17.14
CA LEU A 100 19.27 -5.91 -15.73
C LEU A 100 18.05 -6.70 -15.24
N PRO A 101 18.12 -7.29 -14.04
CA PRO A 101 17.03 -8.11 -13.53
C PRO A 101 15.79 -7.24 -13.25
N VAL A 102 14.65 -7.66 -13.80
CA VAL A 102 13.36 -7.03 -13.50
C VAL A 102 12.93 -7.42 -12.10
N ARG A 103 12.64 -6.42 -11.26
CA ARG A 103 12.14 -6.66 -9.90
C ARG A 103 10.66 -7.03 -9.98
N ASP A 104 10.32 -8.22 -9.49
CA ASP A 104 8.94 -8.71 -9.42
C ASP A 104 8.62 -9.26 -8.03
N LYS A 105 7.84 -8.51 -7.28
CA LYS A 105 7.39 -8.85 -5.92
C LYS A 105 5.90 -9.24 -5.88
N ARG A 106 5.26 -9.46 -7.03
CA ARG A 106 3.81 -9.76 -7.11
C ARG A 106 3.43 -11.00 -6.32
N LYS A 107 4.19 -12.08 -6.47
CA LYS A 107 3.94 -13.33 -5.75
C LYS A 107 4.02 -13.11 -4.24
N LEU A 108 5.09 -12.48 -3.76
CA LEU A 108 5.28 -12.17 -2.35
C LEU A 108 4.12 -11.32 -1.79
N TYR A 109 3.69 -10.30 -2.54
CA TYR A 109 2.54 -9.48 -2.17
C TYR A 109 1.24 -10.30 -2.09
N ASN A 110 0.94 -11.11 -3.11
CA ASN A 110 -0.30 -11.90 -3.12
C ASN A 110 -0.31 -12.95 -2.01
N TRP A 111 0.81 -13.62 -1.73
CA TRP A 111 0.89 -14.59 -0.64
C TRP A 111 0.68 -13.96 0.73
N THR A 112 1.36 -12.84 1.00
CA THR A 112 1.24 -12.12 2.28
C THR A 112 -0.15 -11.52 2.46
N SER A 113 -0.75 -10.95 1.41
CA SER A 113 -2.11 -10.43 1.45
C SER A 113 -3.13 -11.55 1.66
N ASN A 114 -3.05 -12.64 0.88
CA ASN A 114 -4.05 -13.71 0.93
C ASN A 114 -3.99 -14.50 2.24
N SER A 115 -2.81 -14.71 2.82
CA SER A 115 -2.70 -15.39 4.12
C SER A 115 -3.40 -14.60 5.23
N LEU A 116 -3.26 -13.27 5.26
CA LEU A 116 -3.95 -12.40 6.23
C LEU A 116 -5.46 -12.36 6.01
N VAL A 117 -5.91 -12.36 4.75
CA VAL A 117 -7.34 -12.44 4.42
C VAL A 117 -7.92 -13.77 4.91
N ILE A 118 -7.26 -14.89 4.63
CA ILE A 118 -7.71 -16.22 5.09
C ILE A 118 -7.77 -16.27 6.62
N ALA A 119 -6.72 -15.81 7.31
CA ALA A 119 -6.71 -15.76 8.77
C ALA A 119 -7.86 -14.91 9.34
N SER A 120 -8.17 -13.77 8.70
CA SER A 120 -9.27 -12.89 9.11
C SER A 120 -10.64 -13.56 8.92
N TRP A 121 -10.85 -14.25 7.80
CA TRP A 121 -12.08 -15.02 7.55
C TRP A 121 -12.25 -16.17 8.52
N LEU A 122 -11.18 -16.92 8.82
CA LEU A 122 -11.22 -17.99 9.82
C LEU A 122 -11.60 -17.44 11.20
N ALA A 123 -10.98 -16.33 11.63
CA ALA A 123 -11.32 -15.68 12.88
C ALA A 123 -12.78 -15.19 12.92
N PHE A 124 -13.29 -14.65 11.81
CA PHE A 124 -14.69 -14.24 11.69
C PHE A 124 -15.66 -15.42 11.77
N ILE A 125 -15.40 -16.51 11.06
CA ILE A 125 -16.23 -17.72 11.09
C ILE A 125 -16.26 -18.31 12.49
N LEU A 126 -15.10 -18.45 13.14
CA LEU A 126 -15.00 -18.92 14.52
C LEU A 126 -15.79 -18.02 15.48
N ARG A 127 -15.73 -16.69 15.28
CA ARG A 127 -16.48 -15.72 16.06
C ARG A 127 -17.99 -15.95 15.91
N ILE A 128 -18.50 -16.02 14.68
CA ILE A 128 -19.94 -16.25 14.44
C ILE A 128 -20.38 -17.61 14.96
N ALA A 129 -19.61 -18.67 14.71
CA ALA A 129 -19.90 -20.01 15.23
C ALA A 129 -19.97 -20.02 16.76
N SER A 130 -19.02 -19.38 17.45
CA SER A 130 -19.03 -19.25 18.91
C SER A 130 -20.28 -18.53 19.43
N ARG A 131 -20.79 -17.51 18.69
CA ARG A 131 -22.02 -16.82 19.07
C ARG A 131 -23.26 -17.71 18.94
N LEU A 132 -23.33 -18.47 17.86
CA LEU A 132 -24.44 -19.39 17.58
C LEU A 132 -24.48 -20.58 18.56
N THR A 133 -23.33 -21.04 19.05
CA THR A 133 -23.26 -22.18 19.98
C THR A 133 -23.39 -21.80 21.45
N SER A 134 -23.17 -20.53 21.82
CA SER A 134 -23.09 -20.11 23.24
C SER A 134 -24.35 -19.38 23.75
N ASP A 135 -25.48 -19.42 23.01
CA ASP A 135 -26.71 -18.64 23.28
C ASP A 135 -26.47 -17.13 23.51
N THR A 136 -25.32 -16.62 23.08
CA THR A 136 -25.00 -15.20 23.24
C THR A 136 -25.65 -14.41 22.14
N GLN A 137 -26.48 -13.43 22.50
CA GLN A 137 -27.11 -12.53 21.53
C GLN A 137 -26.07 -11.82 20.66
N ILE A 138 -26.38 -11.76 19.36
CA ILE A 138 -25.69 -10.94 18.36
C ILE A 138 -25.90 -9.46 18.72
N TRP A 139 -24.82 -8.69 18.72
CA TRP A 139 -24.85 -7.26 19.04
C TRP A 139 -24.28 -6.43 17.90
N TRP A 140 -24.38 -5.10 18.02
CA TRP A 140 -23.87 -4.15 17.03
C TRP A 140 -22.39 -4.34 16.68
N ASP A 141 -21.57 -4.84 17.61
CA ASP A 141 -20.17 -5.15 17.32
C ASP A 141 -20.04 -6.26 16.26
N ASP A 142 -20.84 -7.31 16.34
CA ASP A 142 -20.88 -8.42 15.39
C ASP A 142 -21.41 -7.98 14.01
N VAL A 143 -22.44 -7.11 13.99
CA VAL A 143 -22.98 -6.52 12.75
C VAL A 143 -21.91 -5.70 12.04
N MET A 144 -21.18 -4.85 12.77
CA MET A 144 -20.14 -4.01 12.18
C MET A 144 -18.96 -4.83 11.66
N VAL A 145 -18.52 -5.89 12.36
CA VAL A 145 -17.51 -6.81 11.80
C VAL A 145 -18.04 -7.45 10.51
N THR A 146 -19.30 -7.88 10.48
CA THR A 146 -19.89 -8.48 9.28
C THR A 146 -19.86 -7.52 8.09
N VAL A 147 -20.19 -6.24 8.32
CA VAL A 147 -20.07 -5.18 7.31
C VAL A 147 -18.62 -5.02 6.82
N VAL A 148 -17.63 -5.00 7.74
CA VAL A 148 -16.20 -4.97 7.37
C VAL A 148 -15.82 -6.14 6.48
N MET A 149 -16.27 -7.36 6.82
CA MET A 149 -15.96 -8.56 6.03
C MET A 149 -16.59 -8.50 4.64
N ILE A 150 -17.80 -7.97 4.50
CA ILE A 150 -18.47 -7.77 3.20
C ILE A 150 -17.69 -6.77 2.35
N ILE A 151 -17.26 -5.64 2.91
CA ILE A 151 -16.41 -4.64 2.22
C ILE A 151 -15.02 -5.24 1.91
N GLY A 152 -14.57 -6.21 2.71
CA GLY A 152 -13.35 -7.00 2.52
C GLY A 152 -13.30 -7.79 1.22
N ILE A 153 -14.45 -8.30 0.75
CA ILE A 153 -14.54 -9.13 -0.47
C ILE A 153 -14.07 -8.38 -1.72
N PRO A 154 -14.66 -7.22 -2.13
CA PRO A 154 -14.19 -6.50 -3.29
C PRO A 154 -12.74 -6.02 -3.12
N SER A 155 -12.32 -5.69 -1.89
CA SER A 155 -10.94 -5.31 -1.60
C SER A 155 -9.96 -6.44 -1.91
N ALA A 156 -10.26 -7.68 -1.50
CA ALA A 156 -9.42 -8.84 -1.78
C ALA A 156 -9.35 -9.13 -3.30
N ILE A 157 -10.48 -9.02 -4.00
CA ILE A 157 -10.55 -9.21 -5.46
C ILE A 157 -9.70 -8.15 -6.17
N ILE A 158 -9.87 -6.87 -5.82
CA ILE A 158 -9.11 -5.76 -6.41
C ILE A 158 -7.60 -5.92 -6.17
N ASN A 159 -7.18 -6.39 -5.00
CA ASN A 159 -5.76 -6.59 -4.71
C ASN A 159 -5.08 -7.59 -5.67
N VAL A 160 -5.76 -8.70 -5.97
CA VAL A 160 -5.20 -9.74 -6.84
C VAL A 160 -5.48 -9.44 -8.31
N GLN A 161 -6.75 -9.25 -8.67
CA GLN A 161 -7.20 -9.12 -10.07
C GLN A 161 -7.13 -7.70 -10.62
N GLY A 162 -7.11 -6.68 -9.76
CA GLY A 162 -7.03 -5.28 -10.17
C GLY A 162 -5.62 -4.71 -10.09
N LEU A 163 -4.89 -5.00 -9.01
CA LEU A 163 -3.58 -4.39 -8.75
C LEU A 163 -2.42 -5.26 -9.25
N THR A 164 -2.22 -6.45 -8.68
CA THR A 164 -1.04 -7.25 -9.02
C THR A 164 -1.07 -7.83 -10.44
N SER A 165 -2.25 -8.20 -10.95
CA SER A 165 -2.45 -8.59 -12.35
C SER A 165 -2.01 -7.50 -13.33
N ASN A 166 -2.31 -6.24 -13.02
CA ASN A 166 -1.97 -5.07 -13.83
C ASN A 166 -0.56 -4.52 -13.54
N GLY A 167 0.19 -5.14 -12.63
CA GLY A 167 1.62 -4.89 -12.48
C GLY A 167 2.06 -4.29 -11.14
N LEU A 168 1.17 -4.15 -10.15
CA LEU A 168 1.58 -3.69 -8.81
C LEU A 168 2.66 -4.62 -8.24
N GLY A 169 3.83 -4.08 -7.89
CA GLY A 169 4.96 -4.85 -7.39
C GLY A 169 5.94 -5.30 -8.48
N LYS A 170 5.73 -4.91 -9.73
CA LYS A 170 6.69 -5.03 -10.84
C LYS A 170 7.22 -3.63 -11.21
N ASP A 171 8.41 -3.56 -11.79
CA ASP A 171 8.96 -2.31 -12.31
C ASP A 171 8.04 -1.68 -13.40
N ILE A 172 7.68 -0.42 -13.22
CA ILE A 172 6.63 0.27 -14.01
C ILE A 172 6.95 0.35 -15.50
N TRP A 173 8.22 0.50 -15.88
CA TRP A 173 8.65 0.56 -17.29
C TRP A 173 8.44 -0.76 -18.04
N THR A 174 8.20 -1.86 -17.34
CA THR A 174 7.93 -3.17 -17.96
C THR A 174 6.44 -3.43 -18.23
N LEU A 175 5.58 -2.45 -17.92
CA LEU A 175 4.13 -2.54 -18.05
C LEU A 175 3.65 -1.83 -19.32
N THR A 176 2.55 -2.30 -19.87
CA THR A 176 1.86 -1.57 -20.94
C THR A 176 1.20 -0.32 -20.36
N PHE A 177 1.10 0.76 -21.14
CA PHE A 177 0.48 2.01 -20.70
C PHE A 177 -0.99 1.82 -20.26
N LYS A 178 -1.70 0.87 -20.87
CA LYS A 178 -3.04 0.47 -20.43
C LYS A 178 -3.02 -0.14 -19.02
N ASN A 179 -2.12 -1.09 -18.76
CA ASN A 179 -2.00 -1.73 -17.46
C ASN A 179 -1.61 -0.73 -16.36
N ILE A 180 -0.79 0.27 -16.66
CA ILE A 180 -0.47 1.36 -15.71
C ILE A 180 -1.75 2.12 -15.33
N SER A 181 -2.53 2.51 -16.34
CA SER A 181 -3.79 3.25 -16.12
C SER A 181 -4.81 2.41 -15.35
N ASP A 182 -4.98 1.13 -15.72
CA ASP A 182 -5.91 0.22 -15.05
C ASP A 182 -5.45 -0.07 -13.61
N MET A 183 -4.15 -0.29 -13.37
CA MET A 183 -3.59 -0.45 -12.03
C MET A 183 -3.90 0.76 -11.14
N ILE A 184 -3.66 1.99 -11.62
CA ILE A 184 -3.92 3.21 -10.85
C ILE A 184 -5.44 3.38 -10.60
N ARG A 185 -6.28 3.02 -11.58
CA ARG A 185 -7.74 3.05 -11.42
C ARG A 185 -8.23 2.06 -10.35
N PHE A 186 -7.66 0.86 -10.29
CA PHE A 186 -7.97 -0.09 -9.22
C PHE A 186 -7.40 0.36 -7.87
N PHE A 187 -6.28 1.08 -7.86
CA PHE A 187 -5.70 1.67 -6.65
C PHE A 187 -6.62 2.73 -6.04
N TYR A 188 -7.22 3.57 -6.89
CA TYR A 188 -8.28 4.51 -6.48
C TYR A 188 -9.46 3.79 -5.80
N ALA A 189 -9.96 2.71 -6.39
CA ALA A 189 -11.06 1.94 -5.81
C ALA A 189 -10.66 1.28 -4.48
N ALA A 190 -9.43 0.79 -4.37
CA ALA A 190 -8.88 0.21 -3.14
C ALA A 190 -8.74 1.26 -2.02
N GLU A 191 -8.37 2.50 -2.37
CA GLU A 191 -8.26 3.62 -1.43
C GLU A 191 -9.59 3.95 -0.74
N LEU A 192 -10.69 4.01 -1.50
CA LEU A 192 -12.04 4.23 -0.95
C LEU A 192 -12.47 3.09 -0.02
N LEU A 193 -12.35 1.84 -0.47
CA LEU A 193 -12.68 0.68 0.35
C LEU A 193 -11.84 0.62 1.64
N TYR A 194 -10.59 1.06 1.57
CA TYR A 194 -9.70 1.13 2.73
C TYR A 194 -10.21 2.10 3.81
N PHE A 195 -10.60 3.32 3.44
CA PHE A 195 -11.11 4.31 4.42
C PHE A 195 -12.39 3.82 5.10
N ALA A 196 -13.31 3.24 4.34
CA ALA A 196 -14.49 2.59 4.88
C ALA A 196 -14.12 1.48 5.88
N GLN A 197 -13.26 0.53 5.49
CA GLN A 197 -12.86 -0.59 6.34
C GLN A 197 -12.25 -0.15 7.67
N VAL A 198 -11.28 0.76 7.64
CA VAL A 198 -10.61 1.25 8.86
C VAL A 198 -11.61 1.87 9.82
N SER A 199 -12.58 2.62 9.30
CA SER A 199 -13.59 3.30 10.10
C SER A 199 -14.57 2.30 10.72
N PHE A 200 -15.10 1.36 9.93
CA PHE A 200 -16.03 0.33 10.43
C PHE A 200 -15.38 -0.62 11.45
N VAL A 201 -14.09 -0.95 11.29
CA VAL A 201 -13.34 -1.74 12.30
C VAL A 201 -13.30 -0.99 13.64
N LYS A 202 -12.99 0.31 13.62
CA LYS A 202 -12.97 1.13 14.84
C LYS A 202 -14.34 1.24 15.48
N ILE A 203 -15.39 1.41 14.68
CA ILE A 203 -16.77 1.44 15.16
C ILE A 203 -17.16 0.10 15.81
N SER A 204 -16.75 -1.03 15.23
CA SER A 204 -16.96 -2.35 15.86
C SER A 204 -16.30 -2.46 17.24
N ILE A 205 -15.05 -2.00 17.38
CA ILE A 205 -14.34 -1.96 18.66
C ILE A 205 -15.07 -1.06 19.68
N LEU A 206 -15.56 0.10 19.24
CA LEU A 206 -16.29 1.03 20.10
C LEU A 206 -17.63 0.45 20.56
N PHE A 207 -18.38 -0.25 19.70
CA PHE A 207 -19.58 -0.98 20.12
C PHE A 207 -19.25 -2.12 21.09
N PHE A 208 -18.13 -2.80 20.89
CA PHE A 208 -17.65 -3.79 21.84
C PHE A 208 -17.37 -3.15 23.22
N PHE A 209 -16.79 -1.94 23.27
CA PHE A 209 -16.59 -1.20 24.52
C PHE A 209 -17.90 -0.78 25.19
N LEU A 210 -18.93 -0.37 24.43
CA LEU A 210 -20.26 -0.07 24.98
C LEU A 210 -20.90 -1.30 25.67
N ARG A 211 -20.65 -2.50 25.13
CA ARG A 211 -21.10 -3.77 25.71
C ARG A 211 -20.31 -4.15 26.96
N LEU A 212 -18.99 -3.90 26.98
CA LEU A 212 -18.12 -4.28 28.09
C LEU A 212 -18.26 -3.35 29.30
N PHE A 213 -18.35 -2.03 29.08
CA PHE A 213 -18.34 -1.02 30.12
C PHE A 213 -19.74 -0.47 30.40
N PRO A 214 -20.29 -0.67 31.61
CA PRO A 214 -21.60 -0.17 31.98
C PRO A 214 -21.59 1.30 32.43
N ASP A 215 -20.42 1.89 32.72
CA ASP A 215 -20.32 3.26 33.25
C ASP A 215 -20.91 4.31 32.28
N ARG A 216 -21.66 5.27 32.83
CA ARG A 216 -22.41 6.24 32.03
C ARG A 216 -21.48 7.26 31.37
N LYS A 217 -20.43 7.71 32.07
CA LYS A 217 -19.51 8.74 31.54
C LYS A 217 -18.70 8.18 30.37
N ILE A 218 -18.20 6.96 30.50
CA ILE A 218 -17.46 6.33 29.39
C ILE A 218 -18.36 6.02 28.20
N ARG A 219 -19.62 5.62 28.42
CA ARG A 219 -20.57 5.39 27.33
C ARG A 219 -20.83 6.65 26.51
N TRP A 220 -20.98 7.82 27.14
CA TRP A 220 -21.08 9.09 26.42
C TRP A 220 -19.82 9.41 25.62
N THR A 221 -18.66 9.16 26.21
CA THR A 221 -17.36 9.35 25.54
C THR A 221 -17.21 8.44 24.32
N ILE A 222 -17.63 7.17 24.43
CA ILE A 222 -17.60 6.21 23.33
C ILE A 222 -18.56 6.64 22.21
N TRP A 223 -19.79 7.04 22.52
CA TRP A 223 -20.73 7.56 21.51
C TRP A 223 -20.19 8.79 20.79
N GLY A 224 -19.60 9.74 21.53
CA GLY A 224 -18.91 10.90 20.93
C GLY A 224 -17.77 10.47 20.00
N THR A 225 -17.00 9.44 20.38
CA THR A 225 -15.91 8.88 19.56
C THR A 225 -16.44 8.20 18.29
N ILE A 226 -17.58 7.50 18.36
CA ILE A 226 -18.25 6.92 17.18
C ILE A 226 -18.66 8.02 16.21
N ILE A 227 -19.32 9.08 16.70
CA ILE A 227 -19.75 10.20 15.86
C ILE A 227 -18.55 10.88 15.19
N MET A 228 -17.49 11.15 15.97
CA MET A 228 -16.26 11.72 15.43
C MET A 228 -15.62 10.82 14.37
N ASN A 229 -15.59 9.50 14.59
CA ASN A 229 -15.08 8.54 13.60
C ASN A 229 -15.89 8.58 12.29
N VAL A 230 -17.22 8.62 12.38
CA VAL A 230 -18.10 8.73 11.21
C VAL A 230 -17.88 10.03 10.45
N ILE A 231 -17.68 11.15 11.15
CA ILE A 231 -17.35 12.43 10.50
C ILE A 231 -16.00 12.33 9.77
N ILE A 232 -14.98 11.77 10.42
CA ILE A 232 -13.66 11.54 9.82
C ILE A 232 -13.78 10.68 8.55
N LEU A 233 -14.55 9.58 8.61
CA LEU A 233 -14.83 8.72 7.47
C LEU A 233 -15.43 9.54 6.32
N ILE A 234 -16.54 10.25 6.55
CA ILE A 234 -17.24 10.99 5.50
C ILE A 234 -16.32 12.04 4.86
N VAL A 235 -15.52 12.75 5.66
CA VAL A 235 -14.59 13.77 5.17
C VAL A 235 -13.51 13.14 4.27
N PHE A 236 -12.82 12.10 4.75
CA PHE A 236 -11.76 11.48 3.95
C PHE A 236 -12.29 10.72 2.74
N GLU A 237 -13.44 10.07 2.85
CA GLU A 237 -14.09 9.40 1.72
C GLU A 237 -14.46 10.41 0.63
N PHE A 238 -15.05 11.54 1.02
CA PHE A 238 -15.40 12.60 0.08
C PHE A 238 -14.15 13.22 -0.57
N LEU A 239 -13.12 13.53 0.22
CA LEU A 239 -11.86 14.05 -0.30
C LEU A 239 -11.21 13.05 -1.27
N ALA A 240 -11.18 11.76 -0.93
CA ALA A 240 -10.58 10.72 -1.78
C ALA A 240 -11.40 10.48 -3.06
N ALA A 241 -12.73 10.51 -2.97
CA ALA A 241 -13.60 10.32 -4.13
C ALA A 241 -13.53 11.49 -5.12
N PHE A 242 -13.33 12.70 -4.62
CA PHE A 242 -13.29 13.92 -5.44
C PHE A 242 -11.91 14.58 -5.47
N GLN A 243 -10.85 13.80 -5.23
CA GLN A 243 -9.48 14.32 -5.17
C GLN A 243 -8.97 14.87 -6.49
N CYS A 244 -9.55 14.50 -7.64
CA CYS A 244 -9.14 14.99 -8.96
C CYS A 244 -10.31 15.54 -9.77
N ARG A 245 -10.04 16.56 -10.60
CA ARG A 245 -10.98 17.17 -11.54
C ARG A 245 -10.41 17.16 -12.96
N PRO A 246 -11.02 16.40 -13.91
CA PRO A 246 -12.06 15.39 -13.70
C PRO A 246 -11.54 14.16 -12.93
N ILE A 247 -12.43 13.34 -12.36
CA ILE A 247 -12.05 12.14 -11.57
C ILE A 247 -11.15 11.20 -12.40
N SER A 248 -11.39 11.10 -13.71
CA SER A 248 -10.58 10.30 -14.63
C SER A 248 -9.12 10.72 -14.74
N PHE A 249 -8.81 11.95 -14.33
CA PHE A 249 -7.44 12.44 -14.28
C PHE A 249 -6.59 11.68 -13.24
N TYR A 250 -7.19 11.09 -12.19
CA TYR A 250 -6.44 10.30 -11.21
C TYR A 250 -5.66 9.14 -11.85
N TRP A 251 -6.29 8.42 -12.79
CA TRP A 251 -5.68 7.25 -13.43
C TRP A 251 -5.17 7.49 -14.86
N LYS A 252 -5.44 8.67 -15.44
CA LYS A 252 -4.92 9.06 -16.76
C LYS A 252 -3.80 10.10 -16.69
N GLY A 253 -3.73 10.90 -15.62
CA GLY A 253 -2.79 12.01 -15.51
C GLY A 253 -1.33 11.62 -15.36
N TRP A 254 -1.02 10.33 -15.17
CA TRP A 254 0.36 9.85 -15.05
C TRP A 254 1.17 10.03 -16.34
N ASP A 255 0.52 10.14 -17.51
CA ASP A 255 1.21 10.29 -18.80
C ASP A 255 1.48 11.74 -19.20
N GLU A 256 0.99 12.71 -18.41
CA GLU A 256 1.10 14.16 -18.66
C GLU A 256 0.49 14.63 -20.00
N GLU A 257 -0.27 13.79 -20.69
CA GLU A 257 -0.97 14.14 -21.94
C GLU A 257 -2.41 14.63 -21.67
N HIS A 258 -2.91 14.38 -20.46
CA HIS A 258 -4.25 14.76 -20.04
C HIS A 258 -4.19 16.03 -19.20
N SER A 259 -5.14 16.94 -19.39
CA SER A 259 -5.29 18.13 -18.55
C SER A 259 -6.21 17.84 -17.36
N GLY A 260 -5.76 18.17 -16.16
CA GLY A 260 -6.57 18.09 -14.95
C GLY A 260 -5.79 18.56 -13.74
N THR A 261 -6.46 18.66 -12.61
CA THR A 261 -5.83 19.00 -11.33
C THR A 261 -6.28 18.03 -10.26
N CYS A 262 -5.37 17.70 -9.35
CA CYS A 262 -5.66 16.89 -8.17
C CYS A 262 -5.27 17.65 -6.91
N LEU A 263 -5.93 17.33 -5.80
CA LEU A 263 -5.43 17.61 -4.46
C LEU A 263 -4.07 16.92 -4.27
N ASP A 264 -3.29 17.41 -3.30
CA ASP A 264 -2.06 16.71 -2.93
C ASP A 264 -2.40 15.35 -2.30
N ILE A 265 -2.28 14.30 -3.12
CA ILE A 265 -2.58 12.92 -2.75
C ILE A 265 -1.68 12.46 -1.59
N ASN A 266 -0.42 12.93 -1.54
CA ASN A 266 0.48 12.59 -0.45
C ASN A 266 0.05 13.28 0.84
N ALA A 267 -0.35 14.56 0.77
CA ALA A 267 -0.88 15.27 1.93
C ALA A 267 -2.17 14.60 2.46
N LEU A 268 -3.07 14.16 1.57
CA LEU A 268 -4.28 13.42 1.95
C LEU A 268 -3.92 12.09 2.64
N ALA A 269 -2.97 11.33 2.08
CA ALA A 269 -2.49 10.08 2.64
C ALA A 269 -1.80 10.25 4.01
N PHE A 270 -0.98 11.29 4.18
CA PHE A 270 -0.30 11.57 5.46
C PHE A 270 -1.27 12.05 6.52
N THR A 271 -2.19 12.94 6.17
CA THR A 271 -3.18 13.48 7.11
C THR A 271 -4.12 12.37 7.58
N SER A 272 -4.62 11.54 6.66
CA SER A 272 -5.49 10.41 7.02
C SER A 272 -4.75 9.37 7.87
N ALA A 273 -3.50 9.06 7.57
CA ALA A 273 -2.68 8.16 8.39
C ALA A 273 -2.42 8.73 9.79
N GLY A 274 -2.10 10.02 9.90
CA GLY A 274 -1.89 10.70 11.19
C GLY A 274 -3.16 10.72 12.04
N VAL A 275 -4.30 11.12 11.47
CA VAL A 275 -5.61 11.11 12.15
C VAL A 275 -5.97 9.69 12.59
N SER A 276 -5.70 8.68 11.76
CA SER A 276 -5.94 7.29 12.13
C SER A 276 -5.12 6.86 13.34
N ILE A 277 -3.83 7.21 13.41
CA ILE A 277 -2.95 6.90 14.55
C ILE A 277 -3.46 7.57 15.83
N VAL A 278 -3.82 8.86 15.76
CA VAL A 278 -4.37 9.59 16.91
C VAL A 278 -5.65 8.91 17.41
N MET A 279 -6.52 8.49 16.49
CA MET A 279 -7.72 7.72 16.84
C MET A 279 -7.40 6.36 17.47
N ASP A 280 -6.39 5.65 16.99
CA ASP A 280 -5.99 4.35 17.54
C ASP A 280 -5.49 4.50 18.99
N ILE A 281 -4.65 5.50 19.25
CA ILE A 281 -4.17 5.85 20.58
C ILE A 281 -5.34 6.25 21.48
N TRP A 282 -6.24 7.11 21.01
CA TRP A 282 -7.42 7.52 21.77
C TRP A 282 -8.29 6.32 22.17
N ILE A 283 -8.63 5.44 21.22
CA ILE A 283 -9.43 4.24 21.48
C ILE A 283 -8.72 3.31 22.47
N LEU A 284 -7.38 3.20 22.41
CA LEU A 284 -6.58 2.42 23.34
C LEU A 284 -6.64 2.97 24.78
N THR A 285 -6.75 4.29 24.95
CA THR A 285 -6.83 4.92 26.28
C THR A 285 -8.17 4.71 26.98
N LEU A 286 -9.27 4.54 26.25
CA LEU A 286 -10.62 4.37 26.81
C LEU A 286 -10.70 3.24 27.87
N PRO A 287 -10.29 1.99 27.57
CA PRO A 287 -10.36 0.91 28.56
C PRO A 287 -9.38 1.10 29.73
N LEU A 288 -8.26 1.82 29.55
CA LEU A 288 -7.28 2.07 30.61
C LEU A 288 -7.85 2.93 31.73
N THR A 289 -8.69 3.91 31.39
CA THR A 289 -9.35 4.76 32.39
C THR A 289 -10.22 3.95 33.36
N GLN A 290 -10.86 2.88 32.89
CA GLN A 290 -11.72 2.02 33.71
C GLN A 290 -10.94 0.99 34.54
N LEU A 291 -9.73 0.62 34.12
CA LEU A 291 -8.88 -0.30 34.87
C LEU A 291 -8.29 0.33 36.13
N TYR A 292 -8.11 1.65 36.13
CA TYR A 292 -7.57 2.36 37.29
C TYR A 292 -8.59 2.44 38.43
N ASP A 293 -9.88 2.59 38.10
CA ASP A 293 -10.94 2.90 39.08
C ASP A 293 -11.76 1.69 39.54
N LEU A 294 -11.58 0.47 38.99
CA LEU A 294 -12.54 -0.62 39.18
C LEU A 294 -11.92 -1.97 39.57
N ASN A 295 -12.38 -2.54 40.69
CA ASN A 295 -12.15 -3.92 41.17
C ASN A 295 -12.78 -4.96 40.23
N LEU A 296 -12.32 -5.04 38.97
CA LEU A 296 -12.82 -5.97 37.98
C LEU A 296 -12.38 -7.41 38.29
N HIS A 297 -13.33 -8.33 38.19
CA HIS A 297 -13.07 -9.77 38.28
C HIS A 297 -12.01 -10.20 37.25
N TRP A 298 -11.09 -11.09 37.63
CA TRP A 298 -9.87 -11.42 36.87
C TRP A 298 -10.11 -11.80 35.40
N LYS A 299 -11.21 -12.48 35.09
CA LYS A 299 -11.62 -12.83 33.71
C LYS A 299 -11.82 -11.59 32.81
N LYS A 300 -12.43 -10.52 33.33
CA LYS A 300 -12.59 -9.25 32.59
C LYS A 300 -11.25 -8.54 32.44
N LYS A 301 -10.40 -8.60 33.46
CA LYS A 301 -9.04 -8.02 33.44
C LYS A 301 -8.16 -8.65 32.35
N ILE A 302 -8.23 -9.98 32.17
CA ILE A 302 -7.53 -10.68 31.08
C ILE A 302 -8.07 -10.24 29.72
N GLY A 303 -9.40 -10.15 29.55
CA GLY A 303 -10.01 -9.69 28.29
C GLY A 303 -9.57 -8.28 27.91
N VAL A 304 -9.56 -7.35 28.87
CA VAL A 304 -9.08 -5.98 28.66
C VAL A 304 -7.58 -5.95 28.33
N GLY A 305 -6.77 -6.75 29.04
CA GLY A 305 -5.34 -6.86 28.76
C GLY A 305 -5.06 -7.36 27.34
N ALA A 306 -5.77 -8.39 26.89
CA ALA A 306 -5.65 -8.91 25.53
C ALA A 306 -6.03 -7.86 24.47
N MET A 307 -7.09 -7.09 24.70
CA MET A 307 -7.50 -6.00 23.80
C MET A 307 -6.48 -4.88 23.74
N LEU A 308 -5.87 -4.53 24.87
CA LEU A 308 -4.81 -3.53 24.92
C LEU A 308 -3.61 -3.98 24.09
N CYS A 309 -3.17 -5.23 24.22
CA CYS A 309 -2.08 -5.78 23.42
C CYS A 309 -2.37 -5.70 21.92
N ILE A 310 -3.57 -6.09 21.49
CA ILE A 310 -3.98 -6.00 20.09
C ILE A 310 -3.99 -4.55 19.62
N GLY A 311 -4.55 -3.62 20.41
CA GLY A 311 -4.58 -2.20 20.08
C GLY A 311 -3.19 -1.56 19.96
N ILE A 312 -2.23 -1.98 20.79
CA ILE A 312 -0.83 -1.55 20.68
C ILE A 312 -0.23 -2.03 19.36
N VAL A 313 -0.42 -3.30 19.00
CA VAL A 313 0.07 -3.86 17.72
C VAL A 313 -0.52 -3.10 16.54
N VAL A 314 -1.83 -2.84 16.53
CA VAL A 314 -2.50 -2.06 15.47
C VAL A 314 -1.89 -0.66 15.35
N THR A 315 -1.66 0.02 16.48
CA THR A 315 -1.06 1.36 16.51
C THR A 315 0.36 1.35 15.91
N VAL A 316 1.18 0.35 16.26
CA VAL A 316 2.53 0.19 15.71
C VAL A 316 2.48 -0.04 14.19
N VAL A 317 1.57 -0.87 13.71
CA VAL A 317 1.36 -1.09 12.27
C VAL A 317 0.93 0.21 11.56
N SER A 318 0.03 1.00 12.16
CA SER A 318 -0.38 2.31 11.63
C SER A 318 0.81 3.28 11.50
N ILE A 319 1.71 3.35 12.49
CA ILE A 319 2.94 4.17 12.44
C ILE A 319 3.87 3.70 11.32
N LEU A 320 4.04 2.39 11.18
CA LEU A 320 4.91 1.81 10.15
C LEU A 320 4.36 2.05 8.75
N ARG A 321 3.03 2.05 8.59
CA ARG A 321 2.37 2.47 7.35
C ARG A 321 2.70 3.92 7.00
N LEU A 322 2.56 4.86 7.95
CA LEU A 322 2.91 6.26 7.73
C LEU A 322 4.38 6.41 7.30
N LYS A 323 5.31 5.71 7.97
CA LYS A 323 6.73 5.73 7.60
C LYS A 323 6.96 5.24 6.16
N SER A 324 6.26 4.17 5.76
CA SER A 324 6.34 3.63 4.40
C SER A 324 5.83 4.63 3.36
N LEU A 325 4.69 5.29 3.64
CA LEU A 325 4.13 6.33 2.77
C LEU A 325 5.10 7.51 2.60
N VAL A 326 5.73 7.97 3.69
CA VAL A 326 6.73 9.05 3.64
C VAL A 326 7.93 8.65 2.79
N HIS A 327 8.43 7.42 2.98
CA HIS A 327 9.54 6.92 2.16
C HIS A 327 9.18 6.88 0.68
N PHE A 328 7.98 6.39 0.33
CA PHE A 328 7.49 6.30 -1.04
C PHE A 328 7.31 7.68 -1.70
N SER A 329 6.80 8.68 -0.96
CA SER A 329 6.65 10.04 -1.47
C SER A 329 8.00 10.68 -1.81
N ASN A 330 9.06 10.36 -1.05
CA ASN A 330 10.39 10.92 -1.30
C ASN A 330 11.08 10.26 -2.50
N THR A 331 10.76 9.00 -2.84
CA THR A 331 11.33 8.33 -4.02
C THR A 331 10.79 8.87 -5.34
N LYS A 332 9.61 9.53 -5.35
CA LYS A 332 8.99 10.12 -6.55
C LYS A 332 9.53 11.50 -6.93
N LYS A 333 10.28 12.16 -6.04
CA LYS A 333 11.00 13.38 -6.41
C LYS A 333 12.38 12.95 -6.90
N PRO A 334 12.69 12.99 -8.22
CA PRO A 334 14.09 13.14 -8.58
C PRO A 334 14.54 14.43 -7.89
N ASN A 335 15.44 14.30 -6.91
CA ASN A 335 16.07 15.45 -6.31
C ASN A 335 16.73 16.22 -7.46
N VAL A 336 16.26 17.45 -7.67
CA VAL A 336 16.96 18.46 -8.49
C VAL A 336 18.37 18.63 -7.96
#